data_AF-A0A8T4S4B5-F1
#
_entry.id   AF-A0A8T4S4B5-F1
#
_cell.length_a   1.000
_cell.length_b   1.000
_cell.length_c   1.000
_cell.angle_alpha   90.00
_cell.angle_beta   90.00
_cell.angle_gamma   90.00
#
_symmetry.space_group_name_H-M   'P 1'
#
loop_
_entity.id
_entity.type
_entity.pdbx_description
1 polymer ?
#
loop_
_entity_poly.entity_id
_entity_poly.type
_entity_poly.pdbx_seq_one_letter_code
_entity_poly.pdbx_strand_id
1 'polypeptide(L)'
;MREFIYYSNKGRTSGNFTDLMKAGRMDIVCHIVINSFFLSKKMRDDVKLHLILNGPPDPPKHIEITADTNEGMPETGKEVGSVDISKKDIAGLIKIILYKYKRDKKTEVYRGIFVEKKSFMKLLDELKDRNIYLLDKKGGDISKIEIKENPVFIIGDHEGIPKKEKKYILRNKNVTPVSIGPKVYFASHVVVILNNILDRNEI
;
A
#
# COMPACT_ATOMS: atom_id res chain seq x y z
N MET A 1 -4.66 11.54 -8.43
CA MET A 1 -3.73 10.70 -7.65
C MET A 1 -4.53 9.79 -6.74
N ARG A 2 -4.34 8.47 -6.80
CA ARG A 2 -4.99 7.47 -5.96
C ARG A 2 -4.03 6.91 -4.91
N GLU A 3 -4.52 6.69 -3.71
CA GLU A 3 -3.71 6.31 -2.56
C GLU A 3 -4.21 5.00 -1.96
N PHE A 4 -3.30 4.06 -1.70
CA PHE A 4 -3.62 2.76 -1.09
C PHE A 4 -2.90 2.63 0.25
N ILE A 5 -3.62 2.22 1.29
CA ILE A 5 -3.04 1.81 2.57
C ILE A 5 -3.28 0.32 2.74
N TYR A 6 -2.20 -0.46 2.70
CA TYR A 6 -2.23 -1.87 3.02
C TYR A 6 -1.79 -2.10 4.46
N TYR A 7 -2.69 -2.68 5.26
CA TYR A 7 -2.43 -3.02 6.65
C TYR A 7 -2.11 -4.51 6.79
N SER A 8 -0.87 -4.82 7.15
CA SER A 8 -0.42 -6.17 7.45
C SER A 8 -0.30 -6.39 8.95
N ASN A 9 -1.05 -7.34 9.49
CA ASN A 9 -1.01 -7.71 10.90
C ASN A 9 0.34 -8.31 11.29
N LYS A 10 0.93 -9.09 10.38
CA LYS A 10 2.11 -9.92 10.68
C LYS A 10 3.33 -9.62 9.84
N GLY A 11 3.23 -8.73 8.86
CA GLY A 11 4.33 -8.40 7.95
C GLY A 11 5.59 -8.03 8.72
N ARG A 12 6.68 -8.76 8.47
CA ARG A 12 7.94 -8.63 9.20
C ARG A 12 8.54 -7.23 9.03
N THR A 13 9.14 -6.73 10.10
CA THR A 13 9.62 -5.33 10.19
C THR A 13 11.14 -5.19 10.11
N SER A 14 11.82 -6.25 9.66
CA SER A 14 13.25 -6.29 9.36
C SER A 14 13.44 -7.00 8.03
N GLY A 15 14.43 -6.58 7.22
CA GLY A 15 14.80 -7.23 5.96
C GLY A 15 15.42 -8.61 6.11
N ASN A 16 15.64 -9.08 7.35
CA ASN A 16 16.24 -10.38 7.64
C ASN A 16 15.20 -11.50 7.56
N PHE A 17 14.86 -11.92 6.33
CA PHE A 17 14.03 -13.09 6.03
C PHE A 17 14.37 -13.71 4.68
N THR A 18 14.06 -14.99 4.52
CA THR A 18 14.21 -15.75 3.28
C THR A 18 12.85 -16.26 2.77
N ASP A 19 12.07 -16.87 3.64
CA ASP A 19 10.71 -17.34 3.35
C ASP A 19 9.67 -16.21 3.54
N LEU A 20 9.07 -15.77 2.43
CA LEU A 20 8.10 -14.68 2.39
C LEU A 20 6.81 -15.01 3.16
N MET A 21 6.35 -16.26 3.09
CA MET A 21 5.12 -16.67 3.77
C MET A 21 5.32 -16.67 5.29
N LYS A 22 6.45 -17.23 5.76
CA LYS A 22 6.82 -17.26 7.19
C LYS A 22 7.22 -15.88 7.72
N ALA A 23 7.63 -14.95 6.87
CA ALA A 23 7.86 -13.55 7.23
C ALA A 23 6.56 -12.75 7.44
N GLY A 24 5.45 -13.40 7.81
CA GLY A 24 4.18 -12.74 8.02
C GLY A 24 3.48 -12.35 6.74
N ARG A 25 3.52 -13.25 5.75
CA ARG A 25 2.89 -13.08 4.44
C ARG A 25 3.42 -11.90 3.62
N MET A 26 4.75 -11.73 3.61
CA MET A 26 5.42 -10.75 2.74
C MET A 26 5.20 -11.03 1.25
N ASP A 27 4.77 -12.24 0.88
CA ASP A 27 4.32 -12.57 -0.47
C ASP A 27 3.13 -11.69 -0.88
N ILE A 28 2.17 -11.46 0.04
CA ILE A 28 1.02 -10.58 -0.22
C ILE A 28 1.49 -9.13 -0.36
N VAL A 29 2.42 -8.67 0.48
CA VAL A 29 3.00 -7.32 0.38
C VAL A 29 3.65 -7.12 -0.99
N CYS A 30 4.40 -8.11 -1.49
CA CYS A 30 4.97 -8.06 -2.83
C CYS A 30 3.89 -7.91 -3.91
N HIS A 31 2.83 -8.71 -3.84
CA HIS A 31 1.71 -8.60 -4.78
C HIS A 31 0.96 -7.28 -4.68
N ILE A 32 0.85 -6.68 -3.50
CA ILE A 32 0.27 -5.34 -3.30
C ILE A 32 1.10 -4.31 -4.07
N VAL A 33 2.43 -4.28 -3.86
CA VAL A 33 3.32 -3.37 -4.60
C VAL A 33 3.19 -3.59 -6.10
N ILE A 34 3.17 -4.86 -6.56
CA ILE A 34 3.05 -5.15 -7.99
C ILE A 34 1.75 -4.59 -8.56
N ASN A 35 0.63 -4.89 -7.92
CA ASN A 35 -0.69 -4.56 -8.44
C ASN A 35 -1.05 -3.08 -8.26
N SER A 36 -0.39 -2.38 -7.33
CA SER A 36 -0.54 -0.94 -7.17
C SER A 36 0.08 -0.17 -8.32
N PHE A 37 1.28 -0.53 -8.77
CA PHE A 37 2.05 0.31 -9.69
C PHE A 37 2.11 -0.19 -11.13
N PHE A 38 2.20 -1.50 -11.37
CA PHE A 38 2.60 -1.97 -12.68
C PHE A 38 1.43 -2.21 -13.64
N LEU A 39 1.56 -1.66 -14.83
CA LEU A 39 0.82 -2.05 -16.03
C LEU A 39 1.72 -2.91 -16.93
N SER A 40 1.18 -3.37 -18.06
CA SER A 40 1.93 -4.22 -19.00
C SER A 40 3.24 -3.56 -19.47
N LYS A 41 3.16 -2.29 -19.92
CA LYS A 41 4.28 -1.56 -20.54
C LYS A 41 4.68 -0.25 -19.83
N LYS A 42 4.03 0.10 -18.73
CA LYS A 42 4.31 1.32 -17.95
C LYS A 42 4.06 1.11 -16.47
N MET A 43 4.46 2.07 -15.65
CA MET A 43 4.02 2.19 -14.26
C MET A 43 2.97 3.30 -14.14
N ARG A 44 2.11 3.19 -13.13
CA ARG A 44 1.18 4.23 -12.72
C ARG A 44 1.94 5.25 -11.89
N ASP A 45 2.00 6.49 -12.35
CA ASP A 45 2.62 7.66 -11.70
C ASP A 45 1.65 8.41 -10.79
N ASP A 46 0.35 8.15 -10.93
CA ASP A 46 -0.70 8.73 -10.13
C ASP A 46 -0.99 7.93 -8.84
N VAL A 47 -0.09 7.03 -8.41
CA VAL A 47 -0.29 6.13 -7.26
C VAL A 47 0.66 6.47 -6.11
N LYS A 48 0.09 6.51 -4.90
CA LYS A 48 0.84 6.47 -3.63
C LYS A 48 0.45 5.22 -2.84
N LEU A 49 1.43 4.47 -2.38
CA LEU A 49 1.22 3.24 -1.60
C LEU A 49 1.84 3.38 -0.21
N HIS A 50 1.03 3.09 0.81
CA HIS A 50 1.42 2.98 2.20
C HIS A 50 1.33 1.52 2.64
N LEU A 51 2.45 0.96 3.10
CA LEU A 51 2.49 -0.36 3.71
C LEU A 51 2.68 -0.20 5.21
N ILE A 52 1.74 -0.70 5.99
CA ILE A 52 1.84 -0.78 7.45
C ILE A 52 2.16 -2.23 7.83
N LEU A 53 3.35 -2.44 8.38
CA LEU A 53 3.85 -3.76 8.79
C LEU A 53 3.90 -3.85 10.31
N ASN A 54 3.13 -4.77 10.90
CA ASN A 54 2.99 -4.92 12.36
C ASN A 54 3.63 -6.20 12.93
N GLY A 55 4.39 -6.94 12.13
CA GLY A 55 5.11 -8.13 12.59
C GLY A 55 6.41 -7.84 13.34
N PRO A 56 6.98 -8.84 14.03
CA PRO A 56 8.29 -8.73 14.67
C PRO A 56 9.43 -8.45 13.66
N PRO A 57 10.61 -7.99 14.11
CA PRO A 57 11.01 -7.78 15.50
C PRO A 57 10.73 -6.39 16.07
N ASP A 58 10.45 -5.37 15.24
CA ASP A 58 10.31 -3.98 15.68
C ASP A 58 9.10 -3.27 15.04
N PRO A 59 7.87 -3.72 15.30
CA PRO A 59 6.68 -3.07 14.79
C PRO A 59 6.38 -1.73 15.50
N PRO A 60 5.61 -0.83 14.85
CA PRO A 60 5.24 -0.88 13.43
C PRO A 60 6.35 -0.35 12.52
N LYS A 61 6.28 -0.70 11.23
CA LYS A 61 7.00 -0.01 10.14
C LYS A 61 6.02 0.52 9.13
N HIS A 62 6.24 1.76 8.72
CA HIS A 62 5.54 2.39 7.62
C HIS A 62 6.51 2.51 6.46
N ILE A 63 6.12 1.97 5.30
CA ILE A 63 6.82 2.17 4.03
C ILE A 63 5.89 2.97 3.13
N GLU A 64 6.39 4.07 2.59
CA GLU A 64 5.69 4.91 1.62
C GLU A 64 6.41 4.79 0.27
N ILE A 65 5.64 4.52 -0.78
CA ILE A 65 6.15 4.39 -2.15
C ILE A 65 5.32 5.30 -3.04
N THR A 66 5.98 6.16 -3.80
CA THR A 66 5.41 6.97 -4.87
C THR A 66 6.15 6.69 -6.16
N ALA A 67 5.44 6.57 -7.27
CA ALA A 67 6.05 6.51 -8.58
C ALA A 67 6.31 7.95 -9.07
N ASP A 68 7.45 8.53 -8.73
CA ASP A 68 7.90 9.77 -9.38
C ASP A 68 8.56 9.40 -10.71
N THR A 69 7.80 9.54 -11.80
CA THR A 69 8.21 9.16 -13.17
C THR A 69 8.89 10.31 -13.92
N ASN A 70 9.15 11.46 -13.29
CA ASN A 70 9.73 12.61 -13.97
C ASN A 70 11.14 12.37 -14.54
N GLU A 71 11.80 11.24 -14.22
CA GLU A 71 13.09 10.84 -14.81
C GLU A 71 13.01 9.62 -15.74
N GLY A 72 11.81 9.17 -16.10
CA GLY A 72 11.64 8.03 -17.01
C GLY A 72 11.97 6.68 -16.37
N MET A 73 11.50 5.62 -17.02
CA MET A 73 11.73 4.24 -16.60
C MET A 73 12.95 3.73 -17.39
N PRO A 74 13.99 3.14 -16.78
CA PRO A 74 15.04 2.51 -17.57
C PRO A 74 14.44 1.33 -18.34
N GLU A 75 14.38 1.44 -19.66
CA GLU A 75 14.25 0.26 -20.51
C GLU A 75 15.56 -0.52 -20.39
N THR A 76 15.62 -1.44 -19.44
CA THR A 76 16.77 -2.32 -19.22
C THR A 76 18.11 -1.60 -19.04
N GLY A 77 18.45 -1.22 -17.80
CA GLY A 77 19.84 -0.92 -17.45
C GLY A 77 20.01 0.39 -16.68
N LYS A 78 20.31 0.20 -15.39
CA LYS A 78 21.05 1.08 -14.50
C LYS A 78 21.16 2.55 -14.93
N GLU A 79 20.27 3.36 -14.37
CA GLU A 79 20.69 4.68 -13.90
C GLU A 79 21.00 4.63 -12.39
N VAL A 80 21.97 5.44 -11.97
CA VAL A 80 22.29 5.65 -10.56
C VAL A 80 21.41 6.80 -10.08
N GLY A 81 20.31 6.49 -9.41
CA GLY A 81 19.46 7.51 -8.77
C GLY A 81 17.96 7.35 -9.02
N SER A 82 17.57 6.70 -10.12
CA SER A 82 16.17 6.33 -10.40
C SER A 82 15.90 4.91 -9.89
N VAL A 83 14.76 4.72 -9.21
CA VAL A 83 14.35 3.38 -8.77
C VAL A 83 13.77 2.65 -9.96
N ASP A 84 14.59 1.81 -10.59
CA ASP A 84 14.04 0.68 -11.33
C ASP A 84 13.40 -0.27 -10.29
N ILE A 85 12.11 -0.04 -9.97
CA ILE A 85 11.32 -1.04 -9.25
C ILE A 85 11.18 -2.19 -10.24
N SER A 86 12.19 -3.06 -10.30
CA SER A 86 12.12 -4.21 -11.16
C SER A 86 11.04 -5.14 -10.62
N LYS A 87 10.00 -5.39 -11.42
CA LYS A 87 8.95 -6.39 -11.12
C LYS A 87 9.56 -7.74 -10.69
N LYS A 88 10.79 -8.02 -11.13
CA LYS A 88 11.51 -9.29 -10.92
C LYS A 88 11.99 -9.50 -9.47
N ASP A 89 12.16 -8.46 -8.66
CA ASP A 89 12.63 -8.62 -7.27
C ASP A 89 12.06 -7.58 -6.27
N ILE A 90 10.74 -7.59 -6.12
CA ILE A 90 10.05 -6.76 -5.11
C ILE A 90 10.42 -7.19 -3.68
N ALA A 91 10.69 -8.47 -3.46
CA ALA A 91 11.11 -8.97 -2.15
C ALA A 91 12.47 -8.38 -1.74
N GLY A 92 13.45 -8.37 -2.64
CA GLY A 92 14.75 -7.75 -2.43
C GLY A 92 14.64 -6.26 -2.15
N LEU A 93 13.80 -5.54 -2.91
CA LEU A 93 13.52 -4.12 -2.66
C LEU A 93 13.00 -3.89 -1.22
N ILE A 94 11.98 -4.64 -0.78
CA ILE A 94 11.43 -4.48 0.57
C ILE A 94 12.48 -4.79 1.65
N LYS A 95 13.33 -5.79 1.43
CA LYS A 95 14.44 -6.08 2.35
C LYS A 95 15.39 -4.89 2.48
N ILE A 96 15.81 -4.29 1.36
CA ILE A 96 16.68 -3.11 1.35
C ILE A 96 16.02 -1.95 2.10
N ILE A 97 14.74 -1.68 1.82
CA ILE A 97 13.97 -0.63 2.49
C ILE A 97 14.01 -0.84 4.01
N LEU A 98 13.68 -2.05 4.47
CA LEU A 98 13.68 -2.37 5.90
C LEU A 98 15.07 -2.34 6.54
N TYR A 99 16.14 -2.67 5.81
CA TYR A 99 17.52 -2.56 6.31
C TYR A 99 18.00 -1.11 6.43
N LYS A 100 17.50 -0.20 5.59
CA LYS A 100 17.87 1.22 5.60
C LYS A 100 17.10 2.03 6.64
N TYR A 101 16.11 1.44 7.31
CA TYR A 101 15.36 2.06 8.39
C TYR A 101 16.26 2.64 9.50
N LYS A 102 15.92 3.84 9.98
CA LYS A 102 16.51 4.49 11.15
C LYS A 102 15.42 4.96 12.10
N ARG A 103 15.63 4.82 13.41
CA ARG A 103 14.55 4.89 14.41
C ARG A 103 13.80 6.20 14.47
N ASP A 104 14.52 7.31 14.35
CA ASP A 104 14.00 8.63 14.72
C ASP A 104 13.84 9.57 13.51
N LYS A 105 13.77 9.02 12.30
CA LYS A 105 13.52 9.82 11.10
C LYS A 105 12.82 9.05 9.98
N LYS A 106 12.11 9.79 9.14
CA LYS A 106 11.69 9.31 7.82
C LYS A 106 12.92 9.22 6.94
N THR A 107 13.30 8.00 6.56
CA THR A 107 14.49 7.75 5.75
C THR A 107 14.07 7.53 4.31
N GLU A 108 14.51 8.40 3.42
CA GLU A 108 14.46 8.15 1.99
C GLU A 108 15.49 7.08 1.63
N VAL A 109 15.00 5.93 1.18
CA VAL A 109 15.83 4.77 0.78
C VAL A 109 16.27 4.94 -0.65
N TYR A 110 15.32 5.39 -1.47
CA TYR A 110 15.49 5.82 -2.84
C TYR A 110 14.49 6.94 -3.13
N ARG A 111 14.64 7.65 -4.25
CA ARG A 111 13.70 8.70 -4.67
C ARG A 111 12.26 8.19 -4.64
N GLY A 112 11.41 8.85 -3.86
CA GLY A 112 9.99 8.49 -3.73
C GLY A 112 9.72 7.22 -2.91
N ILE A 113 10.73 6.63 -2.26
CA ILE A 113 10.59 5.44 -1.40
C ILE A 113 11.13 5.75 -0.01
N PHE A 114 10.24 5.75 0.96
CA PHE A 114 10.55 6.10 2.34
C PHE A 114 10.21 4.98 3.32
N VAL A 115 10.96 4.92 4.41
CA VAL A 115 10.68 4.06 5.56
C VAL A 115 10.79 4.84 6.86
N GLU A 116 9.86 4.59 7.78
CA GLU A 116 9.84 5.23 9.08
C GLU A 116 9.13 4.39 10.16
N LYS A 117 9.27 4.80 11.42
CA LYS A 117 8.47 4.25 12.53
C LYS A 117 7.22 5.09 12.75
N LYS A 118 6.20 4.85 11.92
CA LYS A 118 4.88 5.50 12.03
C LYS A 118 3.80 4.44 12.25
N SER A 119 2.92 4.69 13.21
CA SER A 119 1.78 3.81 13.47
C SER A 119 0.66 4.08 12.48
N PHE A 120 -0.20 3.08 12.30
CA PHE A 120 -1.38 3.23 11.44
C PHE A 120 -2.26 4.41 11.87
N MET A 121 -2.47 4.61 13.17
CA MET A 121 -3.29 5.71 13.68
C MET A 121 -2.71 7.07 13.32
N LYS A 122 -1.39 7.26 13.46
CA LYS A 122 -0.74 8.51 13.07
C LYS A 122 -0.91 8.80 11.58
N LEU A 123 -0.78 7.78 10.72
CA LEU A 123 -1.04 7.94 9.29
C LEU A 123 -2.50 8.32 9.01
N LEU A 124 -3.47 7.69 9.70
CA LEU A 124 -4.88 8.05 9.56
C LEU A 124 -5.18 9.47 10.03
N ASP A 125 -4.48 9.96 11.07
CA ASP A 125 -4.62 11.33 11.56
C ASP A 125 -4.07 12.35 10.56
N GLU A 126 -2.97 12.03 9.87
CA GLU A 126 -2.40 12.84 8.78
C GLU A 126 -3.34 12.91 7.57
N LEU A 127 -4.10 11.85 7.33
CA LEU A 127 -5.03 11.72 6.19
C LEU A 127 -6.48 12.02 6.54
N LYS A 128 -6.78 12.47 7.77
CA LYS A 128 -8.15 12.53 8.32
C LYS A 128 -9.14 13.36 7.49
N ASP A 129 -8.64 14.37 6.77
CA ASP A 129 -9.43 15.30 5.96
C ASP A 129 -9.58 14.84 4.50
N ARG A 130 -9.01 13.68 4.13
CA ARG A 130 -9.11 13.09 2.79
C ARG A 130 -10.36 12.22 2.66
N ASN A 131 -10.74 11.91 1.42
CA ASN A 131 -11.83 10.97 1.11
C ASN A 131 -11.32 9.53 1.30
N ILE A 132 -11.68 8.90 2.43
CA ILE A 132 -11.17 7.58 2.80
C ILE A 132 -12.23 6.51 2.53
N TYR A 133 -11.83 5.42 1.90
CA TYR A 133 -12.66 4.28 1.57
C TYR A 133 -12.14 3.03 2.28
N LEU A 134 -12.88 2.52 3.25
CA LEU A 134 -12.51 1.31 3.99
C LEU A 134 -13.09 0.09 3.30
N LEU A 135 -12.25 -0.79 2.77
CA LEU A 135 -12.70 -2.01 2.11
C LEU A 135 -13.27 -2.99 3.15
N ASP A 136 -14.55 -3.31 3.02
CA ASP A 136 -15.27 -4.22 3.91
C ASP A 136 -16.40 -4.93 3.16
N LYS A 137 -16.56 -6.24 3.39
CA LYS A 137 -17.63 -7.03 2.76
C LYS A 137 -19.04 -6.49 3.06
N LYS A 138 -19.24 -5.85 4.21
CA LYS A 138 -20.50 -5.25 4.64
C LYS A 138 -20.63 -3.77 4.25
N GLY A 139 -19.63 -3.21 3.56
CA GLY A 139 -19.68 -1.85 3.03
C GLY A 139 -20.69 -1.71 1.89
N GLY A 140 -20.98 -0.47 1.51
CA GLY A 140 -21.82 -0.19 0.35
C GLY A 140 -21.15 -0.67 -0.94
N ASP A 141 -21.94 -1.12 -1.91
CA ASP A 141 -21.45 -1.56 -3.22
C ASP A 141 -20.74 -0.40 -3.92
N ILE A 142 -19.44 -0.56 -4.19
CA ILE A 142 -18.60 0.48 -4.78
C ILE A 142 -19.11 0.94 -6.14
N SER A 143 -19.82 0.08 -6.89
CA SER A 143 -20.40 0.44 -8.19
C SER A 143 -21.52 1.47 -8.10
N LYS A 144 -22.05 1.70 -6.89
CA LYS A 144 -23.17 2.64 -6.63
C LYS A 144 -22.70 3.88 -5.86
N ILE A 145 -21.40 4.00 -5.62
CA ILE A 145 -20.81 5.07 -4.81
C ILE A 145 -19.99 5.96 -5.74
N GLU A 146 -20.20 7.27 -5.62
CA GLU A 146 -19.33 8.25 -6.25
C GLU A 146 -17.97 8.26 -5.52
N ILE A 147 -16.92 7.82 -6.22
CA ILE A 147 -15.55 7.90 -5.73
C ILE A 147 -15.05 9.32 -5.98
N LYS A 148 -14.85 10.07 -4.90
CA LYS A 148 -14.37 11.45 -4.94
C LYS A 148 -12.90 11.50 -5.36
N GLU A 149 -12.49 12.68 -5.81
CA GLU A 149 -11.10 12.94 -6.17
C GLU A 149 -10.12 12.64 -5.03
N ASN A 150 -8.91 12.26 -5.45
CA ASN A 150 -7.79 11.89 -4.61
C ASN A 150 -8.15 10.88 -3.50
N PRO A 151 -8.74 9.72 -3.86
CA PRO A 151 -9.25 8.75 -2.88
C PRO A 151 -8.12 8.02 -2.15
N VAL A 152 -8.38 7.66 -0.89
CA VAL A 152 -7.51 6.83 -0.05
C VAL A 152 -8.22 5.52 0.28
N PHE A 153 -7.72 4.38 -0.19
CA PHE A 153 -8.32 3.07 0.04
C PHE A 153 -7.58 2.31 1.15
N ILE A 154 -8.29 1.86 2.19
CA ILE A 154 -7.74 1.05 3.27
C ILE A 154 -8.06 -0.41 3.02
N ILE A 155 -7.02 -1.24 2.89
CA ILE A 155 -7.10 -2.67 2.59
C ILE A 155 -6.39 -3.46 3.69
N GLY A 156 -7.10 -4.41 4.31
CA GLY A 156 -6.50 -5.34 5.27
C GLY A 156 -5.81 -6.52 4.59
N ASP A 157 -4.95 -7.22 5.31
CA ASP A 157 -4.40 -8.49 4.88
C ASP A 157 -5.41 -9.64 4.96
N HIS A 158 -4.92 -10.88 4.87
CA HIS A 158 -5.72 -12.10 4.99
C HIS A 158 -6.49 -12.27 6.31
N GLU A 159 -6.10 -11.59 7.39
CA GLU A 159 -6.83 -11.57 8.67
C GLU A 159 -7.77 -10.36 8.78
N GLY A 160 -7.63 -9.40 7.86
CA GLY A 160 -8.38 -8.15 7.82
C GLY A 160 -7.87 -7.09 8.79
N ILE A 161 -8.61 -5.99 8.91
CA ILE A 161 -8.30 -4.92 9.87
C ILE A 161 -8.81 -5.35 11.26
N PRO A 162 -7.99 -5.33 12.33
CA PRO A 162 -8.47 -5.72 13.64
C PRO A 162 -9.56 -4.78 14.16
N LYS A 163 -10.42 -5.31 15.04
CA LYS A 163 -11.65 -4.63 15.48
C LYS A 163 -11.38 -3.25 16.12
N LYS A 164 -10.28 -3.11 16.87
CA LYS A 164 -9.91 -1.87 17.54
C LYS A 164 -9.56 -0.78 16.53
N GLU A 165 -8.77 -1.13 15.52
CA GLU A 165 -8.34 -0.27 14.43
C GLU A 165 -9.52 0.11 13.57
N LYS A 166 -10.38 -0.85 13.23
CA LYS A 166 -11.61 -0.60 12.49
C LYS A 166 -12.54 0.37 13.24
N LYS A 167 -12.69 0.21 14.56
CA LYS A 167 -13.48 1.14 15.39
C LYS A 167 -12.88 2.55 15.40
N TYR A 168 -11.55 2.67 15.36
CA TYR A 168 -10.88 3.97 15.25
C TYR A 168 -11.14 4.63 13.90
N ILE A 169 -10.90 3.91 12.80
CA ILE A 169 -11.13 4.37 11.42
C ILE A 169 -12.56 4.92 11.28
N LEU A 170 -13.56 4.17 11.75
CA LEU A 170 -14.98 4.52 11.59
C LEU A 170 -15.43 5.73 12.43
N ARG A 171 -14.59 6.29 13.31
CA ARG A 171 -14.89 7.56 13.99
C ARG A 171 -14.70 8.76 13.08
N ASN A 172 -13.93 8.62 12.00
CA ASN A 172 -13.72 9.68 11.05
C ASN A 172 -14.92 9.76 10.08
N LYS A 173 -15.59 10.91 10.06
CA LYS A 173 -16.75 11.19 9.18
C LYS A 173 -16.42 11.14 7.68
N ASN A 174 -15.14 11.28 7.31
CA ASN A 174 -14.69 11.21 5.92
C ASN A 174 -14.41 9.77 5.46
N VAL A 175 -14.65 8.77 6.31
CA VAL A 175 -14.51 7.35 5.96
C VAL A 175 -15.83 6.77 5.48
N THR A 176 -15.82 6.17 4.29
CA THR A 176 -16.94 5.40 3.74
C THR A 176 -16.56 3.92 3.62
N PRO A 177 -17.23 3.00 4.33
CA PRO A 177 -17.05 1.57 4.14
C PRO A 177 -17.60 1.12 2.78
N VAL A 178 -16.79 0.42 1.99
CA VAL A 178 -17.14 0.01 0.63
C VAL A 178 -16.83 -1.46 0.37
N SER A 179 -17.65 -2.10 -0.45
CA SER A 179 -17.48 -3.48 -0.91
C SER A 179 -17.25 -3.50 -2.41
N ILE A 180 -16.30 -4.32 -2.87
CA ILE A 180 -16.02 -4.52 -4.30
C ILE A 180 -16.78 -5.73 -4.89
N GLY A 181 -17.68 -6.33 -4.11
CA GLY A 181 -18.51 -7.44 -4.56
C GLY A 181 -18.75 -8.50 -3.48
N PRO A 182 -19.47 -9.58 -3.83
CA PRO A 182 -19.94 -10.58 -2.86
C PRO A 182 -18.86 -11.57 -2.40
N LYS A 183 -17.76 -11.70 -3.16
CA LYS A 183 -16.66 -12.63 -2.89
C LYS A 183 -15.58 -11.98 -2.01
N VAL A 184 -14.91 -12.81 -1.22
CA VAL A 184 -13.73 -12.39 -0.47
C VAL A 184 -12.52 -12.55 -1.38
N TYR A 185 -11.95 -11.43 -1.83
CA TYR A 185 -10.80 -11.42 -2.72
C TYR A 185 -9.49 -11.32 -1.93
N PHE A 186 -8.39 -11.77 -2.54
CA PHE A 186 -7.07 -11.43 -2.04
C PHE A 186 -6.89 -9.90 -2.05
N ALA A 187 -6.19 -9.37 -1.06
CA ALA A 187 -5.91 -7.94 -0.96
C ALA A 187 -5.27 -7.37 -2.24
N SER A 188 -4.39 -8.15 -2.88
CA SER A 188 -3.77 -7.77 -4.15
C SER A 188 -4.77 -7.72 -5.31
N HIS A 189 -5.80 -8.57 -5.32
CA HIS A 189 -6.88 -8.51 -6.32
C HIS A 189 -7.78 -7.30 -6.09
N VAL A 190 -8.04 -6.94 -4.83
CA VAL A 190 -8.78 -5.72 -4.49
C VAL A 190 -8.12 -4.49 -5.12
N VAL A 191 -6.79 -4.38 -5.02
CA VAL A 191 -6.03 -3.29 -5.68
C VAL A 191 -6.25 -3.28 -7.20
N VAL A 192 -6.19 -4.44 -7.87
CA VAL A 192 -6.42 -4.52 -9.33
C VAL A 192 -7.84 -4.06 -9.69
N ILE A 193 -8.85 -4.48 -8.94
CA ILE A 193 -10.24 -4.13 -9.18
C ILE A 193 -10.47 -2.63 -8.96
N LEU A 194 -9.95 -2.07 -7.86
CA LEU A 194 -10.03 -0.63 -7.60
C LEU A 194 -9.34 0.18 -8.70
N ASN A 195 -8.15 -0.25 -9.12
CA ASN A 195 -7.46 0.38 -10.24
C ASN A 195 -8.30 0.35 -11.52
N ASN A 196 -8.92 -0.79 -11.85
CA ASN A 196 -9.78 -0.87 -13.03
C ASN A 196 -11.04 0.01 -12.94
N ILE A 197 -11.66 0.12 -11.77
CA ILE A 197 -12.81 1.00 -11.55
C ILE A 197 -12.40 2.46 -11.77
N LEU A 198 -11.28 2.90 -11.19
CA LEU A 198 -10.78 4.26 -11.35
C LEU A 198 -10.41 4.56 -12.81
N ASP A 199 -9.70 3.64 -13.48
CA ASP A 199 -9.34 3.80 -14.90
C ASP A 199 -10.57 3.98 -15.79
N ARG A 200 -11.70 3.33 -15.46
CA ARG A 200 -12.95 3.46 -16.23
C ARG A 200 -13.67 4.79 -15.97
N ASN A 201 -13.47 5.41 -14.81
CA ASN A 201 -14.04 6.71 -14.48
C ASN A 201 -13.25 7.87 -15.09
N GLU A 202 -12.02 7.62 -15.53
CA GLU A 202 -11.16 8.58 -16.23
C GLU A 202 -11.40 8.63 -17.75
N ILE A 203 -12.26 7.75 -18.28
CA ILE A 203 -12.72 7.70 -19.68
C ILE A 203 -13.95 8.58 -19.84
#